data_AF-A0A920USP9-F1
#
_entry.id   AF-A0A920USP9-F1
#
_cell.length_a   1.000
_cell.length_b   1.000
_cell.length_c   1.000
_cell.angle_alpha   90.00
_cell.angle_beta   90.00
_cell.angle_gamma   90.00
#
_symmetry.space_group_name_H-M   'P 1'
#
loop_
_entity.id
_entity.type
_entity.pdbx_description
1 polymer ?
#
loop_
_entity_poly.entity_id
_entity_poly.type
_entity_poly.pdbx_seq_one_letter_code
_entity_poly.pdbx_strand_id
1 'polypeptide(L)'
;MRNLYRFEAIQSVFNILQPGLGREMIPFAAEHGVAVVPYSPLASGMLTGQHGNSGKAKDGSKFGARDDSKGGGLKSRYFNKAAFDATAELISISEKHEQPVIRLALQWISEFPA
;
A
#
# COMPACT_ATOMS: atom_id res chain seq x y z
N MET A 1 -10.08 33.68 -5.61
CA MET A 1 -11.29 32.89 -5.31
C MET A 1 -11.77 33.27 -3.91
N ARG A 2 -13.07 33.48 -3.68
CA ARG A 2 -13.66 33.70 -2.34
C ARG A 2 -14.91 32.81 -2.24
N ASN A 3 -15.29 32.40 -1.03
CA ASN A 3 -16.51 31.62 -0.74
C ASN A 3 -16.52 30.16 -1.23
N LEU A 4 -15.41 29.42 -1.10
CA LEU A 4 -15.34 27.98 -1.39
C LEU A 4 -15.31 27.15 -0.12
N TYR A 5 -15.81 25.91 -0.20
CA TYR A 5 -15.68 24.92 0.88
C TYR A 5 -14.23 24.44 1.02
N ARG A 6 -13.84 24.12 2.25
CA ARG A 6 -12.54 23.55 2.59
C ARG A 6 -12.47 22.09 2.14
N PHE A 7 -11.27 21.61 1.79
CA PHE A 7 -11.03 20.17 1.63
C PHE A 7 -11.05 19.48 2.99
N GLU A 8 -11.88 18.46 3.13
CA GLU A 8 -12.08 17.74 4.40
C GLU A 8 -11.30 16.42 4.46
N ALA A 9 -11.01 15.80 3.31
CA ALA A 9 -10.30 14.53 3.24
C ALA A 9 -9.47 14.37 1.97
N ILE A 10 -8.41 13.57 2.06
CA ILE A 10 -7.64 13.07 0.93
C ILE A 10 -7.66 11.54 0.92
N GLN A 11 -7.84 10.95 -0.26
CA GLN A 11 -7.75 9.50 -0.44
C GLN A 11 -6.60 9.17 -1.38
N SER A 12 -5.53 8.59 -0.82
CA SER A 12 -4.25 8.36 -1.52
C SER A 12 -3.68 6.96 -1.27
N VAL A 13 -2.83 6.46 -2.16
CA VAL A 13 -2.16 5.19 -1.91
C VAL A 13 -1.22 5.34 -0.74
N PHE A 14 -1.35 4.42 0.22
CA PHE A 14 -0.42 4.33 1.32
C PHE A 14 -0.34 2.89 1.82
N ASN A 15 0.88 2.37 1.86
CA ASN A 15 1.25 1.03 2.34
C ASN A 15 2.78 0.95 2.46
N ILE A 16 3.28 -0.13 3.04
CA ILE A 16 4.71 -0.38 3.25
C ILE A 16 5.55 -0.20 1.97
N LEU A 17 5.03 -0.60 0.80
CA LEU A 17 5.74 -0.51 -0.48
C LEU A 17 5.67 0.88 -1.11
N GLN A 18 4.79 1.75 -0.62
CA GLN A 18 4.55 3.11 -1.10
C GLN A 18 4.38 4.07 0.09
N PRO A 19 5.44 4.26 0.91
CA PRO A 19 5.35 5.01 2.16
C PRO A 19 5.42 6.53 1.97
N GLY A 20 5.53 7.01 0.72
CA GLY A 20 5.82 8.41 0.42
C GLY A 20 4.81 9.40 0.99
N LEU A 21 3.53 9.01 1.10
CA LEU A 21 2.47 9.87 1.67
C LEU A 21 2.81 10.32 3.10
N GLY A 22 3.49 9.47 3.88
CA GLY A 22 3.85 9.73 5.28
C GLY A 22 4.92 10.79 5.47
N ARG A 23 5.65 11.20 4.42
CA ARG A 23 6.75 12.18 4.54
C ARG A 23 6.25 13.63 4.59
N GLU A 24 5.24 13.94 3.79
CA GLU A 24 4.81 15.33 3.58
C GLU A 24 3.30 15.47 3.75
N MET A 25 2.53 14.61 3.07
CA MET A 25 1.08 14.78 3.04
C MET A 25 0.35 14.42 4.32
N ILE A 26 0.78 13.37 5.04
CA ILE A 26 0.18 13.04 6.34
C ILE A 26 0.44 14.16 7.36
N PRO A 27 1.69 14.65 7.56
CA PRO A 27 1.94 15.80 8.43
C PRO A 27 1.13 17.06 8.03
N PHE A 28 1.10 17.39 6.75
CA PHE A 28 0.34 18.54 6.26
C PHE A 28 -1.16 18.42 6.54
N ALA A 29 -1.72 17.23 6.31
CA ALA A 29 -3.14 16.96 6.53
C ALA A 29 -3.51 17.08 8.02
N ALA A 30 -2.66 16.53 8.90
CA ALA A 30 -2.82 16.64 10.35
C ALA A 30 -2.79 18.11 10.82
N GLU A 31 -1.84 18.92 10.32
CA GLU A 31 -1.73 20.35 10.67
C GLU A 31 -2.97 21.15 10.25
N HIS A 32 -3.61 20.77 9.13
CA HIS A 32 -4.75 21.49 8.56
C HIS A 32 -6.11 20.87 8.89
N GLY A 33 -6.16 19.84 9.74
CA GLY A 33 -7.39 19.13 10.09
C GLY A 33 -8.08 18.48 8.89
N VAL A 34 -7.30 17.93 7.95
CA VAL A 34 -7.78 17.19 6.77
C VAL A 34 -7.62 15.70 7.03
N ALA A 35 -8.68 14.92 6.87
CA ALA A 35 -8.61 13.47 7.09
C ALA A 35 -7.79 12.78 5.99
N VAL A 36 -6.96 11.80 6.36
CA VAL A 36 -6.28 10.92 5.42
C VAL A 36 -6.98 9.58 5.38
N VAL A 37 -7.41 9.15 4.19
CA VAL A 37 -8.03 7.85 3.95
C VAL A 37 -7.13 7.03 3.02
N PRO A 38 -6.26 6.16 3.56
CA PRO A 38 -5.43 5.27 2.76
C PRO A 38 -6.25 4.35 1.86
N TYR A 39 -5.85 4.23 0.59
CA TYR A 39 -6.31 3.13 -0.26
C TYR A 39 -5.14 2.21 -0.69
N SER A 40 -5.49 0.99 -1.10
CA SER A 40 -4.53 -0.10 -1.37
C SER A 40 -3.60 -0.44 -0.19
N PRO A 41 -4.12 -0.65 1.03
CA PRO A 41 -3.28 -0.91 2.21
C PRO A 41 -2.45 -2.20 2.09
N LEU A 42 -2.95 -3.19 1.35
CA LEU A 42 -2.25 -4.46 1.07
C LEU A 42 -1.54 -4.46 -0.29
N ALA A 43 -1.34 -3.31 -0.93
CA ALA A 43 -0.76 -3.20 -2.27
C ALA A 43 -1.42 -4.16 -3.28
N SER A 44 -2.75 -4.17 -3.30
CA SER A 44 -3.56 -5.09 -4.14
C SER A 44 -3.29 -6.59 -3.93
N GLY A 45 -2.86 -6.96 -2.72
CA GLY A 45 -2.57 -8.34 -2.33
C GLY A 45 -1.08 -8.69 -2.39
N MET A 46 -0.21 -7.78 -2.87
CA MET A 46 1.23 -8.01 -2.92
C MET A 46 1.79 -8.33 -1.52
N LEU A 47 1.40 -7.55 -0.51
CA LEU A 47 1.88 -7.70 0.88
C LEU A 47 1.39 -8.98 1.59
N THR A 48 0.59 -9.81 0.92
CA THR A 48 0.16 -11.11 1.47
C THR A 48 1.12 -12.25 1.13
N GLY A 49 2.08 -12.02 0.24
CA GLY A 49 2.99 -13.06 -0.26
C GLY A 49 2.39 -14.01 -1.31
N GLN A 50 1.10 -13.86 -1.64
CA GLN A 50 0.38 -14.82 -2.51
C GLN A 50 0.96 -14.99 -3.94
N HIS A 51 1.86 -14.11 -4.38
CA HIS A 51 2.46 -14.15 -5.72
C HIS A 51 3.78 -14.92 -5.78
N GLY A 52 4.35 -15.29 -4.61
CA GLY A 52 5.66 -15.94 -4.53
C GLY A 52 6.77 -15.11 -5.21
N ASN A 53 7.83 -15.78 -5.66
CA ASN A 53 9.01 -15.12 -6.27
C ASN A 53 9.13 -15.35 -7.80
N SER A 54 8.09 -15.91 -8.43
CA SER A 54 8.11 -16.26 -9.86
C SER A 54 8.02 -15.05 -10.81
N GLY A 55 7.72 -13.86 -10.27
CA GLY A 55 7.38 -12.67 -11.06
C GLY A 55 6.03 -12.77 -11.78
N LYS A 56 5.26 -13.84 -11.56
CA LYS A 56 3.92 -14.02 -12.12
C LYS A 56 2.85 -13.79 -11.07
N ALA A 57 1.75 -13.18 -11.49
CA ALA A 57 0.60 -13.01 -10.61
C ALA A 57 -0.05 -14.36 -10.37
N LYS A 58 -0.65 -14.52 -9.19
CA LYS A 58 -1.44 -15.71 -8.87
C LYS A 58 -2.73 -15.68 -9.69
N ASP A 59 -3.15 -16.81 -10.24
CA ASP A 59 -4.41 -16.89 -10.98
C ASP A 59 -5.59 -16.49 -10.09
N GLY A 60 -6.56 -15.78 -10.68
CA GLY A 60 -7.70 -15.21 -9.96
C GLY A 60 -7.38 -14.06 -9.00
N SER A 61 -6.11 -13.67 -8.85
CA SER A 61 -5.77 -12.48 -8.06
C SER A 61 -6.10 -11.18 -8.80
N LYS A 62 -6.16 -10.06 -8.07
CA LYS A 62 -6.40 -8.74 -8.65
C LYS A 62 -5.36 -8.34 -9.71
N PHE A 63 -4.12 -8.83 -9.60
CA PHE A 63 -3.09 -8.64 -10.63
C PHE A 63 -3.27 -9.58 -11.82
N GLY A 64 -3.75 -10.82 -11.60
CA GLY A 64 -4.05 -11.77 -12.68
C GLY A 64 -5.29 -11.39 -13.49
N ALA A 65 -6.27 -10.74 -12.87
CA ALA A 65 -7.51 -10.32 -13.52
C ALA A 65 -7.39 -8.98 -14.29
N ARG A 66 -6.27 -8.26 -14.17
CA ARG A 66 -6.06 -6.99 -14.85
C ARG A 66 -5.20 -7.15 -16.09
N ASP A 67 -5.66 -6.57 -17.19
CA ASP A 67 -4.86 -6.39 -18.39
C ASP A 67 -3.96 -5.15 -18.25
N ASP A 68 -2.67 -5.38 -18.04
CA ASP A 68 -1.64 -4.34 -17.96
C ASP A 68 -0.84 -4.23 -19.29
N SER A 69 -1.31 -4.83 -20.39
CA SER A 69 -0.63 -4.82 -21.70
C SER A 69 -0.37 -3.42 -22.28
N LYS A 70 -1.10 -2.41 -21.79
CA LYS A 70 -0.96 -1.00 -22.21
C LYS A 70 0.09 -0.20 -21.43
N GLY A 71 0.81 -0.82 -20.48
CA GLY A 71 1.81 -0.15 -19.65
C GLY A 71 1.22 0.78 -18.58
N GLY A 72 2.06 1.25 -17.64
CA GLY A 72 1.64 2.16 -16.55
C GLY A 72 0.68 1.54 -15.53
N GLY A 73 0.56 0.21 -15.53
CA GLY A 73 -0.45 -0.55 -14.79
C GLY A 73 -0.13 -0.83 -13.32
N LEU A 74 -1.07 -1.51 -12.67
CA LEU A 74 -0.95 -1.87 -11.26
C LEU A 74 0.22 -2.84 -11.01
N LYS A 75 0.46 -3.77 -11.94
CA LYS A 75 1.53 -4.75 -11.86
C LYS A 75 2.90 -4.09 -11.95
N SER A 76 3.14 -3.16 -12.87
CA SER A 76 4.44 -2.47 -12.97
C SER A 76 4.83 -1.71 -11.71
N ARG A 77 3.84 -1.27 -10.91
CA ARG A 77 4.09 -0.61 -9.62
C ARG A 77 4.65 -1.55 -8.55
N TYR A 78 4.24 -2.83 -8.55
CA TYR A 78 4.50 -3.76 -7.44
C TYR A 78 5.30 -5.02 -7.84
N PHE A 79 5.38 -5.37 -9.12
CA PHE A 79 6.10 -6.55 -9.60
C PHE A 79 7.53 -6.17 -9.97
N ASN A 80 8.29 -5.78 -8.95
CA ASN A 80 9.71 -5.46 -9.05
C ASN A 80 10.46 -6.05 -7.85
N LYS A 81 11.79 -6.21 -7.99
CA LYS A 81 12.63 -6.88 -7.00
C LYS A 81 12.47 -6.29 -5.60
N ALA A 82 12.49 -4.97 -5.46
CA ALA A 82 12.38 -4.29 -4.16
C ALA A 82 11.06 -4.61 -3.44
N ALA A 83 9.95 -4.66 -4.19
CA ALA A 83 8.65 -5.02 -3.63
C ALA A 83 8.58 -6.49 -3.18
N PHE A 84 9.17 -7.42 -3.95
CA PHE A 84 9.27 -8.83 -3.56
C PHE A 84 10.16 -9.02 -2.32
N ASP A 85 11.34 -8.38 -2.30
CA ASP A 85 12.28 -8.45 -1.18
C ASP A 85 11.64 -7.92 0.11
N ALA A 86 11.01 -6.74 0.07
CA ALA A 86 10.33 -6.16 1.23
C ALA A 86 9.14 -7.01 1.70
N THR A 87 8.42 -7.64 0.77
CA THR A 87 7.33 -8.56 1.12
C THR A 87 7.87 -9.82 1.80
N ALA A 88 8.97 -10.38 1.31
CA ALA A 88 9.61 -11.54 1.92
C ALA A 88 10.13 -11.21 3.34
N GLU A 89 10.71 -10.03 3.54
CA GLU A 89 11.13 -9.56 4.86
C GLU A 89 9.94 -9.41 5.81
N LEU A 90 8.83 -8.83 5.35
CA LEU A 90 7.62 -8.71 6.17
C LEU A 90 7.05 -10.08 6.57
N ILE A 91 7.11 -11.07 5.67
CA ILE A 91 6.70 -12.46 5.96
C ILE A 91 7.62 -13.08 7.01
N SER A 92 8.94 -12.88 6.88
CA SER A 92 9.90 -13.37 7.88
C SER A 92 9.63 -12.80 9.28
N ILE A 93 9.29 -11.50 9.36
CA ILE A 93 8.87 -10.86 10.62
C ILE A 93 7.55 -11.47 11.13
N SER A 94 6.59 -11.66 10.25
CA SER A 94 5.30 -12.30 10.55
C SER A 94 5.47 -13.69 11.16
N GLU A 95 6.32 -14.53 10.57
CA GLU A 95 6.62 -15.88 11.05
C GLU A 95 7.34 -15.86 12.41
N LYS A 96 8.37 -15.01 12.55
CA LYS A 96 9.13 -14.85 13.79
C LYS A 96 8.25 -14.49 14.99
N HIS A 97 7.20 -13.69 14.75
CA HIS A 97 6.31 -13.18 15.78
C HIS A 97 4.98 -13.92 15.87
N GLU A 98 4.78 -14.98 15.06
CA GLU A 98 3.55 -15.76 15.00
C GLU A 98 2.29 -14.87 14.79
N GLN A 99 2.43 -13.81 13.98
CA GLN A 99 1.35 -12.89 13.65
C GLN A 99 1.00 -12.98 12.16
N PRO A 100 -0.29 -12.89 11.77
CA PRO A 100 -0.63 -12.86 10.35
C PRO A 100 0.00 -11.67 9.61
N VAL A 101 0.65 -11.91 8.47
CA VAL A 101 1.29 -10.85 7.65
C VAL A 101 0.34 -9.70 7.30
N ILE A 102 -0.93 -10.02 7.06
CA ILE A 102 -1.99 -9.03 6.79
C ILE A 102 -2.18 -8.10 7.98
N ARG A 103 -2.15 -8.64 9.21
CA ARG A 103 -2.26 -7.84 10.43
C ARG A 103 -1.11 -6.85 10.51
N LEU A 104 0.12 -7.28 10.29
CA LEU A 104 1.28 -6.40 10.33
C LEU A 104 1.20 -5.29 9.27
N ALA A 105 0.81 -5.63 8.04
CA ALA A 105 0.66 -4.67 6.96
C ALA A 105 -0.40 -3.58 7.27
N LEU A 106 -1.54 -3.97 7.86
CA LEU A 106 -2.58 -3.03 8.25
C LEU A 106 -2.19 -2.22 9.49
N GLN A 107 -1.58 -2.86 10.49
CA GLN A 107 -1.11 -2.17 11.70
C GLN A 107 -0.10 -1.07 11.33
N TRP A 108 0.85 -1.35 10.45
CA TRP A 108 1.85 -0.38 10.01
C TRP A 108 1.23 0.93 9.49
N ILE A 109 0.08 0.86 8.82
CA ILE A 109 -0.63 2.04 8.33
C ILE A 109 -1.29 2.80 9.49
N SER A 110 -1.90 2.07 10.42
CA SER A 110 -2.59 2.62 11.60
C SER A 110 -1.66 3.32 12.59
N GLU A 111 -0.36 3.01 12.57
CA GLU A 111 0.65 3.68 13.41
C GLU A 111 1.04 5.08 12.90
N PHE A 112 0.63 5.46 11.68
CA PHE A 112 0.85 6.83 11.23
C PHE A 112 -0.12 7.78 11.93
N PRO A 113 0.37 8.91 12.48
CA PRO A 113 -0.48 9.85 13.21
C PRO A 113 -1.60 10.36 12.30
N ALA A 114 -2.80 10.42 12.88
CA ALA A 114 -3.96 11.07 12.27
C ALA A 114 -3.79 12.59 12.25
#